data_AF-A0A7J0DDZ1-F1
#
_entry.id   AF-A0A7J0DDZ1-F1
#
_cell.length_a   1.000
_cell.length_b   1.000
_cell.length_c   1.000
_cell.angle_alpha   90.00
_cell.angle_beta   90.00
_cell.angle_gamma   90.00
#
_symmetry.space_group_name_H-M   'P 1'
#
loop_
_entity.id
_entity.type
_entity.pdbx_description
1 polymer ?
#
loop_
_entity_poly.entity_id
_entity_poly.type
_entity_poly.pdbx_seq_one_letter_code
_entity_poly.pdbx_strand_id
1 'polypeptide(L)'
;MAVVSKTRNMLEGLVREGSFKWLIKNRTSFDEEFEEIESSPSAGRNWIPELSPVANIVIRRCSKILGISTSELRENFDVEASDSLKHPSRYARNILEYCCFRALALSTQVIDCVADKKFRRLTFDMMLTWEFPAAASQPLLNMDEDVTVGVEAFSRIAPAVPIIANVVIADNLFEVLTASTGGRLQFSVYEKYLSGLESVSHCEHDMGIQNEPTHIIMLTGSRLDIGIIVANFSF
;
A
#
# COMPACT_ATOMS: atom_id res chain seq x y z
N MET A 1 -6.28 -13.05 31.92
CA MET A 1 -5.06 -12.27 31.59
C MET A 1 -3.98 -13.16 30.92
N ALA A 2 -4.29 -13.85 29.81
CA ALA A 2 -3.36 -14.80 29.18
C ALA A 2 -3.10 -14.57 27.67
N VAL A 3 -3.79 -13.60 27.05
CA VAL A 3 -3.71 -13.37 25.59
C VAL A 3 -2.68 -12.28 25.22
N VAL A 4 -2.28 -11.43 26.18
CA VAL A 4 -1.34 -10.32 25.96
C VAL A 4 0.12 -10.78 25.91
N SER A 5 0.48 -11.89 26.56
CA SER A 5 1.87 -12.38 26.58
C SER A 5 2.24 -13.11 25.28
N LYS A 6 1.30 -13.82 24.65
CA LYS A 6 1.58 -14.62 23.46
C LYS A 6 1.94 -13.77 22.25
N THR A 7 1.25 -12.65 22.04
CA THR A 7 1.50 -11.72 20.92
C THR A 7 2.79 -10.92 21.10
N ARG A 8 3.09 -10.48 22.32
CA ARG A 8 4.37 -9.83 22.64
C ARG A 8 5.56 -10.75 22.38
N ASN A 9 5.47 -12.02 22.76
CA ASN A 9 6.53 -13.01 22.54
C ASN A 9 6.71 -13.36 21.05
N MET A 10 5.65 -13.33 20.23
CA MET A 10 5.76 -13.56 18.78
C MET A 10 6.44 -12.38 18.07
N LEU A 11 6.15 -11.15 18.50
CA LEU A 11 6.83 -9.95 18.01
C LEU A 11 8.32 -9.96 18.39
N GLU A 12 8.63 -10.31 19.64
CA GLU A 12 10.00 -10.38 20.17
C GLU A 12 10.83 -11.49 19.50
N GLY A 13 10.21 -12.63 19.15
CA GLY A 13 10.83 -13.69 18.37
C GLY A 13 11.21 -13.24 16.95
N LEU A 14 10.31 -12.53 16.28
CA LEU A 14 10.56 -11.97 14.95
C LEU A 14 11.67 -10.93 14.94
N VAL A 15 11.72 -10.04 15.94
CA VAL A 15 12.76 -9.00 16.08
C VAL A 15 14.15 -9.61 16.33
N ARG A 16 14.23 -10.74 17.06
CA ARG A 16 15.51 -11.45 17.31
C ARG A 16 16.06 -12.21 16.10
N GLU A 17 15.22 -12.55 15.11
CA GLU A 17 15.62 -13.39 13.96
C GLU A 17 16.45 -12.65 12.89
N GLY A 18 16.75 -11.34 13.03
CA GLY A 18 17.52 -10.57 12.05
C GLY A 18 16.82 -10.33 10.69
N SER A 19 15.70 -11.02 10.46
CA SER A 19 14.87 -11.00 9.25
C SER A 19 14.23 -9.64 8.92
N PHE A 20 14.16 -8.71 9.88
CA PHE A 20 13.60 -7.36 9.68
C PHE A 20 14.64 -6.25 9.58
N LYS A 21 15.93 -6.55 9.78
CA LYS A 21 16.99 -5.51 9.72
C LYS A 21 17.11 -4.83 8.36
N TRP A 22 16.72 -5.51 7.27
CA TRP A 22 16.71 -4.92 5.93
C TRP A 22 15.54 -3.93 5.75
N LEU A 23 14.36 -4.23 6.32
CA LEU A 23 13.23 -3.29 6.37
C LEU A 23 13.59 -2.03 7.18
N ILE A 24 14.43 -2.22 8.21
CA ILE A 24 14.96 -1.15 9.05
C ILE A 24 16.07 -0.35 8.34
N LYS A 25 16.74 -0.87 7.29
CA LYS A 25 17.89 -0.20 6.63
C LYS A 25 17.49 0.98 5.74
N ASN A 26 16.25 1.05 5.24
CA ASN A 26 15.72 2.20 4.47
C ASN A 26 15.16 3.36 5.35
N ARG A 27 15.29 3.21 6.67
CA ARG A 27 15.46 4.19 7.76
C ARG A 27 15.16 5.69 7.60
N THR A 28 14.02 6.06 7.02
CA THR A 28 13.41 7.38 7.34
C THR A 28 11.90 7.35 7.54
N SER A 29 11.13 6.43 6.94
CA SER A 29 9.66 6.49 7.00
C SER A 29 8.99 5.62 8.08
N PHE A 30 9.67 4.60 8.61
CA PHE A 30 9.05 3.59 9.48
C PHE A 30 9.46 3.69 10.96
N ASP A 31 10.51 4.45 11.30
CA ASP A 31 11.11 4.45 12.65
C ASP A 31 10.12 4.99 13.72
N GLU A 32 9.43 6.10 13.46
CA GLU A 32 8.44 6.67 14.41
C GLU A 32 7.24 5.74 14.63
N GLU A 33 6.78 5.08 13.58
CA GLU A 33 5.61 4.22 13.64
C GLU A 33 5.93 2.87 14.29
N PHE A 34 7.15 2.38 14.13
CA PHE A 34 7.67 1.22 14.84
C PHE A 34 7.83 1.48 16.33
N GLU A 35 8.42 2.61 16.74
CA GLU A 35 8.51 2.98 18.16
C GLU A 35 7.13 3.19 18.79
N GLU A 36 6.16 3.71 18.04
CA GLU A 36 4.77 3.83 18.48
C GLU A 36 4.07 2.45 18.58
N ILE A 37 4.44 1.47 17.75
CA ILE A 37 3.98 0.07 17.85
C ILE A 37 4.59 -0.61 19.07
N GLU A 38 5.89 -0.48 19.32
CA GLU A 38 6.57 -1.12 20.45
C GLU A 38 6.16 -0.51 21.81
N SER A 39 5.91 0.80 21.85
CA SER A 39 5.56 1.52 23.08
C SER A 39 4.06 1.47 23.44
N SER A 40 3.18 1.09 22.51
CA SER A 40 1.73 1.09 22.74
C SER A 40 1.23 -0.18 23.47
N PRO A 41 0.47 -0.05 24.59
CA PRO A 41 -0.14 -1.19 25.28
C PRO A 41 -1.20 -1.95 24.45
N SER A 42 -1.64 -1.38 23.33
CA SER A 42 -2.65 -1.92 22.41
C SER A 42 -2.08 -2.66 21.20
N ALA A 43 -0.75 -2.71 21.03
CA ALA A 43 -0.10 -3.28 19.84
C ALA A 43 -0.59 -4.70 19.50
N GLY A 44 -0.87 -5.52 20.53
CA GLY A 44 -1.37 -6.89 20.35
C GLY A 44 -2.84 -7.01 19.91
N ARG A 45 -3.67 -5.95 19.99
CA ARG A 45 -5.07 -5.95 19.50
C ARG A 45 -5.19 -5.56 18.03
N ASN A 46 -4.18 -4.87 17.51
CA ASN A 46 -4.19 -4.29 16.16
C ASN A 46 -3.43 -5.15 15.13
N TRP A 47 -2.98 -6.34 15.54
CA TRP A 47 -2.18 -7.23 14.72
C TRP A 47 -3.03 -8.39 14.18
N ILE A 48 -2.90 -8.66 12.88
CA ILE A 48 -3.59 -9.74 12.17
C ILE A 48 -2.56 -10.87 11.97
N PRO A 49 -2.74 -12.03 12.63
CA PRO A 49 -1.77 -13.13 12.60
C PRO A 49 -1.51 -13.72 11.21
N GLU A 50 -2.49 -13.63 10.31
CA GLU A 50 -2.42 -14.16 8.95
C GLU A 50 -1.52 -13.31 8.04
N LEU A 51 -1.19 -12.09 8.46
CA LEU A 51 -0.45 -11.11 7.68
C LEU A 51 1.04 -11.10 8.03
N SER A 52 1.85 -10.76 7.03
CA SER A 52 3.25 -10.45 7.25
C SER A 52 3.38 -9.22 8.16
N PRO A 53 4.51 -9.05 8.85
CA PRO A 53 4.74 -7.87 9.67
C PRO A 53 4.65 -6.56 8.89
N VAL A 54 5.14 -6.56 7.65
CA VAL A 54 5.07 -5.39 6.77
C VAL A 54 3.62 -5.10 6.37
N ALA A 55 2.82 -6.12 6.10
CA ALA A 55 1.38 -5.98 5.85
C ALA A 55 0.64 -5.37 7.02
N ASN A 56 0.94 -5.78 8.26
CA ASN A 56 0.34 -5.16 9.44
C ASN A 56 0.71 -3.67 9.56
N ILE A 57 1.95 -3.29 9.26
CA ILE A 57 2.38 -1.89 9.30
C ILE A 57 1.66 -1.07 8.22
N VAL A 58 1.58 -1.58 6.99
CA VAL A 58 0.85 -0.90 5.90
C VAL A 58 -0.63 -0.73 6.26
N ILE A 59 -1.29 -1.75 6.81
CA ILE A 59 -2.69 -1.63 7.24
C ILE A 59 -2.87 -0.60 8.35
N ARG A 60 -1.92 -0.50 9.30
CA ARG A 60 -1.95 0.55 10.34
C ARG A 60 -1.82 1.94 9.73
N ARG A 61 -0.98 2.13 8.72
CA ARG A 61 -0.91 3.41 7.98
C ARG A 61 -2.23 3.72 7.27
N CYS A 62 -2.83 2.73 6.61
CA CYS A 62 -4.15 2.87 6.01
C CYS A 62 -5.21 3.26 7.05
N SER A 63 -5.19 2.65 8.23
CA SER A 63 -6.15 2.94 9.29
C SER A 63 -5.99 4.38 9.81
N LYS A 64 -4.76 4.87 9.96
CA LYS A 64 -4.47 6.27 10.31
C LYS A 64 -5.01 7.25 9.26
N ILE A 65 -4.82 6.96 7.98
CA ILE A 65 -5.36 7.78 6.88
C ILE A 65 -6.88 7.81 6.93
N LEU A 66 -7.51 6.67 7.17
CA LEU A 66 -8.96 6.52 7.22
C LEU A 66 -9.61 7.02 8.52
N GLY A 67 -8.81 7.35 9.54
CA GLY A 67 -9.31 7.80 10.84
C GLY A 67 -10.06 6.73 11.65
N ILE A 68 -9.87 5.45 11.34
CA ILE A 68 -10.51 4.32 12.03
C ILE A 68 -9.48 3.34 12.59
N SER A 69 -9.89 2.49 13.53
CA SER A 69 -9.00 1.48 14.09
C SER A 69 -8.71 0.35 13.09
N THR A 70 -7.57 -0.33 13.22
CA THR A 70 -7.25 -1.51 12.38
C THR A 70 -8.24 -2.65 12.62
N SER A 71 -8.76 -2.80 13.84
CA SER A 71 -9.81 -3.78 14.16
C SER A 71 -11.12 -3.47 13.47
N GLU A 72 -11.53 -2.20 13.45
CA GLU A 72 -12.75 -1.76 12.74
C GLU A 72 -12.58 -1.88 11.23
N LEU A 73 -11.39 -1.58 10.69
CA LEU A 73 -11.09 -1.77 9.28
C LEU A 73 -11.18 -3.25 8.87
N ARG A 74 -10.71 -4.16 9.72
CA ARG A 74 -10.87 -5.61 9.54
C ARG A 74 -12.34 -6.04 9.63
N GLU A 75 -13.08 -5.55 10.60
CA GLU A 75 -14.50 -5.86 10.75
C GLU A 75 -15.30 -5.40 9.52
N ASN A 76 -15.03 -4.20 9.02
CA ASN A 76 -15.65 -3.69 7.79
C ASN A 76 -15.34 -4.62 6.60
N PHE A 77 -14.10 -5.10 6.47
CA PHE A 77 -13.77 -6.10 5.44
C PHE A 77 -14.58 -7.40 5.64
N ASP A 78 -14.65 -7.92 6.86
CA ASP A 78 -15.36 -9.18 7.15
C ASP A 78 -16.87 -9.09 6.86
N VAL A 79 -17.46 -7.89 7.01
CA VAL A 79 -18.86 -7.58 6.71
C VAL A 79 -19.10 -7.32 5.21
N GLU A 80 -18.25 -6.52 4.56
CA GLU A 80 -18.45 -6.08 3.17
C GLU A 80 -17.98 -7.13 2.14
N ALA A 81 -16.98 -7.96 2.47
CA ALA A 81 -16.41 -8.92 1.55
C ALA A 81 -17.24 -10.21 1.43
N SER A 82 -17.34 -10.70 0.20
CA SER A 82 -17.93 -12.01 -0.07
C SER A 82 -17.10 -13.15 0.54
N ASP A 83 -17.74 -14.30 0.76
CA ASP A 83 -17.09 -15.46 1.38
C ASP A 83 -15.90 -15.99 0.57
N SER A 84 -15.91 -15.82 -0.75
CA SER A 84 -14.78 -16.20 -1.61
C SER A 84 -13.52 -15.37 -1.33
N LEU A 85 -13.67 -14.11 -0.94
CA LEU A 85 -12.57 -13.21 -0.62
C LEU A 85 -12.00 -13.45 0.78
N LYS A 86 -12.79 -14.06 1.66
CA LYS A 86 -12.39 -14.42 3.03
C LYS A 86 -11.69 -15.79 3.10
N HIS A 87 -11.52 -16.47 1.96
CA HIS A 87 -10.85 -17.76 1.91
C HIS A 87 -9.39 -17.66 2.43
N PRO A 88 -8.93 -18.57 3.33
CA PRO A 88 -7.62 -18.44 4.00
C PRO A 88 -6.42 -18.25 3.06
N SER A 89 -6.44 -18.86 1.87
CA SER A 89 -5.34 -18.75 0.90
C SER A 89 -5.23 -17.37 0.23
N ARG A 90 -6.31 -16.58 0.22
CA ARG A 90 -6.34 -15.24 -0.40
C ARG A 90 -6.59 -14.13 0.61
N TYR A 91 -7.01 -14.47 1.84
CA TYR A 91 -7.37 -13.54 2.90
C TYR A 91 -6.32 -12.43 3.06
N ALA A 92 -5.04 -12.80 3.20
CA ALA A 92 -3.97 -11.83 3.43
C ALA A 92 -3.84 -10.79 2.31
N ARG A 93 -3.94 -11.22 1.06
CA ARG A 93 -3.88 -10.33 -0.10
C ARG A 93 -5.14 -9.47 -0.21
N ASN A 94 -6.31 -10.07 0.00
CA ASN A 94 -7.58 -9.39 -0.14
C ASN A 94 -7.83 -8.33 0.93
N ILE A 95 -7.51 -8.61 2.20
CA ILE A 95 -7.64 -7.61 3.26
C ILE A 95 -6.62 -6.48 3.09
N LEU A 96 -5.39 -6.79 2.62
CA LEU A 96 -4.40 -5.77 2.27
C LEU A 96 -4.93 -4.87 1.17
N GLU A 97 -5.42 -5.44 0.06
CA GLU A 97 -6.02 -4.68 -1.05
C GLU A 97 -7.17 -3.79 -0.59
N TYR A 98 -8.10 -4.35 0.19
CA TYR A 98 -9.22 -3.59 0.76
C TYR A 98 -8.73 -2.35 1.54
N CYS A 99 -7.75 -2.55 2.42
CA CYS A 99 -7.18 -1.45 3.21
C CYS A 99 -6.47 -0.41 2.33
N CYS A 100 -5.66 -0.87 1.37
CA CYS A 100 -4.93 -0.01 0.46
C CYS A 100 -5.88 0.84 -0.38
N PHE A 101 -6.87 0.24 -1.03
CA PHE A 101 -7.77 0.96 -1.93
C PHE A 101 -8.63 1.99 -1.21
N ARG A 102 -9.13 1.68 -0.01
CA ARG A 102 -9.87 2.68 0.79
C ARG A 102 -8.98 3.86 1.16
N ALA A 103 -7.75 3.60 1.60
CA ALA A 103 -6.81 4.66 1.98
C ALA A 103 -6.38 5.50 0.76
N LEU A 104 -6.12 4.87 -0.39
CA LEU A 104 -5.79 5.57 -1.63
C LEU A 104 -6.96 6.43 -2.12
N ALA A 105 -8.19 5.90 -2.09
CA ALA A 105 -9.38 6.66 -2.50
C ALA A 105 -9.62 7.93 -1.66
N LEU A 106 -9.18 7.95 -0.40
CA LEU A 106 -9.21 9.15 0.43
C LEU A 106 -8.01 10.05 0.15
N SER A 107 -6.82 9.48 0.01
CA SER A 107 -5.57 10.21 -0.21
C SER A 107 -5.55 10.98 -1.53
N THR A 108 -6.19 10.43 -2.58
CA THR A 108 -6.25 11.06 -3.92
C THR A 108 -7.25 12.21 -4.03
N GLN A 109 -8.05 12.46 -2.98
CA GLN A 109 -8.90 13.65 -2.92
C GLN A 109 -8.09 14.92 -2.63
N VAL A 110 -6.86 14.76 -2.15
CA VAL A 110 -5.93 15.87 -1.92
C VAL A 110 -5.28 16.26 -3.25
N ILE A 111 -5.39 17.54 -3.59
CA ILE A 111 -4.70 18.14 -4.74
C ILE A 111 -3.19 17.91 -4.57
N ASP A 112 -2.51 17.53 -5.65
CA ASP A 112 -1.07 17.23 -5.65
C ASP A 112 -0.65 16.10 -4.69
N CYS A 113 -1.50 15.09 -4.47
CA CYS A 113 -1.13 13.91 -3.66
C CYS A 113 0.21 13.28 -4.10
N VAL A 114 0.54 13.31 -5.39
CA VAL A 114 1.81 12.80 -5.93
C VAL A 114 3.02 13.67 -5.61
N ALA A 115 2.86 14.91 -5.13
CA ALA A 115 3.93 15.75 -4.59
C ALA A 115 4.35 15.32 -3.17
N ASP A 116 3.42 14.75 -2.41
CA ASP A 116 3.69 14.32 -1.04
C ASP A 116 4.61 13.09 -1.00
N LYS A 117 5.83 13.29 -0.50
CA LYS A 117 6.82 12.22 -0.28
C LYS A 117 6.29 11.08 0.56
N LYS A 118 5.42 11.35 1.55
CA LYS A 118 4.80 10.31 2.38
C LYS A 118 3.85 9.47 1.56
N PHE A 119 3.07 10.09 0.68
CA PHE A 119 2.18 9.38 -0.25
C PHE A 119 2.98 8.53 -1.25
N ARG A 120 4.02 9.07 -1.89
CA ARG A 120 4.92 8.31 -2.78
C ARG A 120 5.49 7.08 -2.09
N ARG A 121 5.89 7.23 -0.83
CA ARG A 121 6.47 6.13 -0.07
C ARG A 121 5.41 5.10 0.31
N LEU A 122 4.23 5.56 0.73
CA LEU A 122 3.10 4.70 1.06
C LEU A 122 2.68 3.84 -0.14
N THR A 123 2.48 4.42 -1.32
CA THR A 123 2.06 3.68 -2.52
C THR A 123 3.09 2.62 -2.92
N PHE A 124 4.38 2.94 -2.81
CA PHE A 124 5.44 1.97 -3.04
C PHE A 124 5.44 0.84 -1.99
N ASP A 125 5.32 1.19 -0.70
CA ASP A 125 5.27 0.20 0.37
C ASP A 125 4.02 -0.71 0.24
N MET A 126 2.89 -0.19 -0.25
CA MET A 126 1.70 -0.99 -0.59
C MET A 126 1.97 -1.99 -1.71
N MET A 127 2.60 -1.57 -2.81
CA MET A 127 3.01 -2.47 -3.91
C MET A 127 3.96 -3.55 -3.39
N LEU A 128 4.99 -3.13 -2.66
CA LEU A 128 5.98 -4.04 -2.13
C LEU A 128 5.35 -5.11 -1.24
N THR A 129 4.46 -4.69 -0.35
CA THR A 129 3.79 -5.58 0.60
C THR A 129 2.80 -6.52 -0.08
N TRP A 130 2.24 -6.11 -1.23
CA TRP A 130 1.33 -6.93 -2.01
C TRP A 130 2.00 -8.20 -2.58
N GLU A 131 3.31 -8.17 -2.81
CA GLU A 131 4.12 -9.33 -3.20
C GLU A 131 4.13 -10.41 -2.10
N PHE A 132 4.22 -9.99 -0.83
CA PHE A 132 4.35 -10.87 0.35
C PHE A 132 3.40 -10.48 1.50
N PRO A 133 2.07 -10.60 1.29
CA PRO A 133 1.09 -10.10 2.25
C PRO A 133 0.90 -11.04 3.44
N ALA A 134 1.18 -12.35 3.29
CA ALA A 134 0.87 -13.36 4.30
C ALA A 134 2.03 -13.59 5.27
N ALA A 135 1.73 -14.05 6.49
CA ALA A 135 2.75 -14.36 7.50
C ALA A 135 3.74 -15.44 7.06
N ALA A 136 3.29 -16.37 6.20
CA ALA A 136 4.13 -17.41 5.62
C ALA A 136 4.93 -16.94 4.39
N SER A 137 4.65 -15.75 3.86
CA SER A 137 5.40 -15.18 2.75
C SER A 137 6.76 -14.72 3.24
N GLN A 138 7.82 -15.37 2.78
CA GLN A 138 9.17 -14.87 2.99
C GLN A 138 9.48 -13.80 1.93
N PRO A 139 9.92 -12.61 2.33
CA PRO A 139 10.55 -11.68 1.40
C PRO A 139 11.77 -12.38 0.80
N LEU A 140 11.77 -12.63 -0.51
CA LEU A 140 12.93 -13.16 -1.23
C LEU A 140 13.99 -12.06 -1.31
N LEU A 141 14.72 -11.80 -0.23
CA LEU A 141 15.75 -10.78 -0.19
C LEU A 141 16.98 -11.30 0.56
N ASN A 142 18.01 -11.62 -0.21
CA ASN A 142 19.37 -11.71 0.32
C ASN A 142 19.75 -10.32 0.87
N MET A 143 20.46 -10.26 1.99
CA MET A 143 20.70 -9.07 2.82
C MET A 143 21.42 -7.87 2.14
N ASP A 144 21.60 -7.90 0.82
CA ASP A 144 22.35 -6.92 0.03
C ASP A 144 21.61 -6.39 -1.21
N GLU A 145 20.46 -6.97 -1.60
CA GLU A 145 19.68 -6.47 -2.73
C GLU A 145 18.63 -5.44 -2.28
N ASP A 146 18.57 -4.33 -3.01
CA ASP A 146 17.51 -3.34 -2.84
C ASP A 146 16.15 -3.98 -3.06
N VAL A 147 15.22 -3.59 -2.20
CA VAL A 147 13.87 -4.13 -2.17
C VAL A 147 13.11 -3.64 -3.40
N THR A 148 12.62 -4.56 -4.23
CA THR A 148 11.97 -4.21 -5.50
C THR A 148 10.55 -4.74 -5.63
N VAL A 149 9.75 -4.04 -6.42
CA VAL A 149 8.37 -4.36 -6.77
C VAL A 149 8.34 -5.07 -8.14
N GLY A 150 7.54 -6.13 -8.28
CA GLY A 150 7.25 -6.79 -9.55
C GLY A 150 6.07 -6.18 -10.29
N VAL A 151 5.88 -6.60 -11.54
CA VAL A 151 4.84 -6.08 -12.43
C VAL A 151 3.43 -6.30 -11.85
N GLU A 152 3.16 -7.47 -11.29
CA GLU A 152 1.84 -7.82 -10.73
C GLU A 152 1.42 -6.85 -9.62
N ALA A 153 2.32 -6.55 -8.68
CA ALA A 153 2.07 -5.61 -7.61
C ALA A 153 1.87 -4.18 -8.14
N PHE A 154 2.69 -3.76 -9.10
CA PHE A 154 2.56 -2.44 -9.72
C PHE A 154 1.23 -2.30 -10.46
N SER A 155 0.90 -3.23 -11.36
CA SER A 155 -0.31 -3.21 -12.17
C SER A 155 -1.59 -3.37 -11.33
N ARG A 156 -1.48 -3.92 -10.11
CA ARG A 156 -2.61 -3.99 -9.18
C ARG A 156 -2.83 -2.70 -8.37
N ILE A 157 -1.77 -2.11 -7.82
CA ILE A 157 -1.90 -0.98 -6.88
C ILE A 157 -1.79 0.37 -7.58
N ALA A 158 -0.88 0.55 -8.55
CA ALA A 158 -0.64 1.83 -9.20
C ALA A 158 -1.91 2.41 -9.88
N PRO A 159 -2.73 1.62 -10.59
CA PRO A 159 -3.93 2.14 -11.23
C PRO A 159 -5.05 2.59 -10.28
N ALA A 160 -4.96 2.28 -8.98
CA ALA A 160 -5.86 2.86 -7.98
C ALA A 160 -5.65 4.38 -7.81
N VAL A 161 -4.53 4.90 -8.34
CA VAL A 161 -4.22 6.32 -8.42
C VAL A 161 -4.04 6.68 -9.90
N PRO A 162 -5.10 7.16 -10.59
CA PRO A 162 -5.06 7.37 -12.05
C PRO A 162 -3.93 8.29 -12.54
N ILE A 163 -3.46 9.22 -11.69
CA ILE A 163 -2.32 10.10 -11.99
C ILE A 163 -1.01 9.29 -12.10
N ILE A 164 -0.86 8.22 -11.32
CA ILE A 164 0.33 7.35 -11.33
C ILE A 164 0.29 6.35 -12.49
N ALA A 165 -0.86 5.73 -12.75
CA ALA A 165 -1.02 4.82 -13.88
C ALA A 165 -2.49 4.65 -14.21
N ASN A 166 -2.78 4.33 -15.47
CA ASN A 166 -4.07 3.77 -15.88
C ASN A 166 -3.87 2.27 -16.17
N VAL A 167 -4.88 1.46 -15.89
CA VAL A 167 -4.94 0.03 -16.21
C VAL A 167 -4.54 -0.31 -17.66
N VAL A 168 -4.75 0.61 -18.61
CA VAL A 168 -4.38 0.41 -20.03
C VAL A 168 -2.87 0.50 -20.27
N ILE A 169 -2.17 1.35 -19.52
CA ILE A 169 -0.74 1.63 -19.74
C ILE A 169 0.17 1.04 -18.67
N ALA A 170 -0.38 0.41 -17.63
CA ALA A 170 0.36 0.00 -16.44
C ALA A 170 1.54 -0.91 -16.79
N ASP A 171 1.32 -1.94 -17.62
CA ASP A 171 2.37 -2.89 -17.99
C ASP A 171 3.46 -2.22 -18.85
N ASN A 172 3.06 -1.44 -19.86
CA ASN A 172 4.00 -0.68 -20.70
C ASN A 172 4.82 0.33 -19.88
N LEU A 173 4.18 1.03 -18.94
CA LEU A 173 4.85 1.95 -18.04
C LEU A 173 5.83 1.20 -17.14
N PHE A 174 5.44 0.05 -16.60
CA PHE A 174 6.33 -0.77 -15.78
C PHE A 174 7.57 -1.23 -16.56
N GLU A 175 7.41 -1.67 -17.82
CA GLU A 175 8.54 -2.01 -18.69
C GLU A 175 9.50 -0.83 -18.87
N VAL A 176 8.98 0.37 -19.14
CA VAL A 176 9.79 1.59 -19.27
C VAL A 176 10.52 1.93 -17.98
N LEU A 177 9.84 1.85 -16.83
CA LEU A 177 10.43 2.13 -15.53
C LEU A 177 11.49 1.09 -15.16
N THR A 178 11.35 -0.16 -15.60
CA THR A 178 12.22 -1.27 -15.17
C THR A 178 13.24 -1.72 -16.20
N ALA A 179 13.35 -1.00 -17.33
CA ALA A 179 14.24 -1.33 -18.44
C ALA A 179 15.72 -1.48 -18.01
N SER A 180 16.17 -0.70 -17.03
CA SER A 180 17.54 -0.75 -16.51
C SER A 180 17.70 -1.56 -15.21
N THR A 181 16.61 -2.10 -14.66
CA THR A 181 16.60 -2.76 -13.34
C THR A 181 16.16 -4.22 -13.41
N GLY A 182 16.22 -4.84 -14.61
CA GLY A 182 15.94 -6.26 -14.78
C GLY A 182 14.49 -6.64 -14.51
N GLY A 183 13.52 -5.78 -14.86
CA GLY A 183 12.10 -6.07 -14.67
C GLY A 183 11.62 -5.92 -13.21
N ARG A 184 12.40 -5.21 -12.38
CA ARG A 184 12.12 -5.02 -10.96
C ARG A 184 12.12 -3.53 -10.62
N LEU A 185 11.01 -3.01 -10.11
CA LEU A 185 10.86 -1.59 -9.82
C LEU A 185 11.49 -1.24 -8.48
N GLN A 186 12.51 -0.37 -8.51
CA GLN A 186 13.15 0.18 -7.32
C GLN A 186 12.47 1.47 -6.87
N PHE A 187 12.50 1.77 -5.57
CA PHE A 187 11.90 2.99 -5.02
C PHE A 187 12.50 4.26 -5.63
N SER A 188 13.81 4.30 -5.86
CA SER A 188 14.49 5.46 -6.43
C SER A 188 14.02 5.79 -7.85
N VAL A 189 13.67 4.78 -8.64
CA VAL A 189 13.10 4.95 -9.99
C VAL A 189 11.66 5.44 -9.88
N TYR A 190 10.88 4.82 -9.00
CA TYR A 190 9.49 5.22 -8.75
C TYR A 190 9.37 6.66 -8.24
N GLU A 191 10.24 7.06 -7.31
CA GLU A 191 10.28 8.43 -6.76
C GLU A 191 10.64 9.45 -7.84
N LYS A 192 11.63 9.14 -8.71
CA LYS A 192 11.98 10.00 -9.85
C LYS A 192 10.82 10.15 -10.81
N TYR A 193 10.13 9.06 -11.11
CA TYR A 193 8.94 9.06 -11.96
C TYR A 193 7.84 9.99 -11.39
N LEU A 194 7.47 9.81 -10.12
CA LEU A 194 6.44 10.64 -9.49
C LEU A 194 6.84 12.11 -9.32
N SER A 195 8.13 12.38 -9.09
CA SER A 195 8.67 13.75 -9.09
C SER A 195 8.54 14.42 -10.46
N GLY A 196 8.66 13.65 -11.55
CA GLY A 196 8.45 14.15 -12.90
C GLY A 196 6.98 14.42 -13.23
N LEU A 197 6.04 13.71 -12.59
CA LEU A 197 4.61 14.00 -12.75
C LEU A 197 4.20 15.31 -12.05
N GLU A 198 4.72 15.55 -10.84
CA GLU A 198 4.51 16.79 -10.09
C GLU A 198 4.90 18.03 -10.90
N SER A 199 6.05 18.01 -11.58
CA SER A 199 6.51 19.16 -12.36
C SER A 199 5.64 19.45 -13.58
N VAL A 200 4.93 18.45 -14.12
CA VAL A 200 3.97 18.64 -15.22
C VAL A 200 2.69 19.31 -14.72
N SER A 201 2.16 18.90 -13.56
CA SER A 201 0.97 19.51 -12.95
C SER A 201 1.15 21.01 -12.70
N HIS A 202 2.33 21.44 -12.27
CA HIS A 202 2.64 22.85 -12.07
C HIS A 202 2.76 23.64 -13.39
N CYS A 203 3.29 23.02 -14.45
CA CYS A 203 3.37 23.65 -15.79
C CYS A 203 2.00 23.92 -16.40
N GLU A 204 1.01 23.04 -16.19
CA GLU A 204 -0.36 23.23 -16.68
C GLU A 204 -1.05 24.42 -16.00
N HIS A 205 -0.77 24.65 -14.72
CA HIS A 205 -1.30 25.77 -13.96
C HIS A 205 -0.69 27.12 -14.37
N ASP A 206 0.59 27.15 -14.75
CA ASP A 206 1.30 28.37 -15.19
C ASP A 206 0.99 28.77 -16.64
N MET A 207 0.51 27.84 -17.49
CA MET A 207 0.13 28.13 -18.88
C MET A 207 -1.31 28.64 -19.05
N GLY A 208 -2.06 28.89 -17.98
CA GLY A 208 -3.38 29.53 -18.04
C GLY A 208 -4.45 28.71 -18.77
N ILE A 209 -4.27 27.40 -18.92
CA ILE A 209 -5.34 26.52 -19.39
C ILE A 209 -6.26 26.25 -18.21
N GLN A 210 -7.20 27.17 -17.97
CA GLN A 210 -8.40 26.85 -17.22
C GLN A 210 -9.18 25.78 -18.01
N ASN A 211 -8.88 24.51 -17.78
CA ASN A 211 -9.86 23.47 -18.03
C ASN A 211 -10.96 23.66 -16.97
N GLU A 212 -12.08 24.23 -17.42
CA GLU A 212 -13.39 24.14 -16.79
C GLU A 212 -13.57 22.78 -16.07
N PRO A 213 -13.90 22.74 -14.78
CA PRO A 213 -13.96 21.50 -14.00
C PRO A 213 -15.32 20.83 -14.24
N THR A 214 -15.64 20.43 -15.46
CA THR A 214 -17.00 19.94 -15.78
C THR A 214 -17.08 18.58 -16.44
N HIS A 215 -15.98 17.86 -16.73
CA HIS A 215 -16.11 16.51 -17.30
C HIS A 215 -15.27 15.37 -16.69
N ILE A 216 -14.34 15.64 -15.76
CA ILE A 216 -13.61 14.56 -15.06
C ILE A 216 -14.26 14.20 -13.69
N ILE A 217 -15.08 15.10 -13.13
CA ILE A 217 -15.85 14.84 -11.89
C ILE A 217 -17.01 13.85 -12.12
N MET A 218 -17.37 13.55 -13.38
CA MET A 218 -18.42 12.57 -13.70
C MET A 218 -18.01 11.11 -13.48
N LEU A 219 -16.75 10.80 -13.14
CA LEU A 219 -16.34 9.45 -12.73
C LEU A 219 -16.11 9.29 -11.21
N THR A 220 -16.19 10.36 -10.42
CA THR A 220 -16.01 10.32 -8.96
C THR A 220 -17.31 10.56 -8.17
N GLY A 221 -18.44 10.75 -8.87
CA GLY A 221 -19.76 11.01 -8.26
C GLY A 221 -20.69 9.80 -8.13
N SER A 222 -20.32 8.64 -8.67
CA SER A 222 -21.05 7.40 -8.38
C SER A 222 -20.36 6.76 -7.20
N ARG A 223 -20.98 6.87 -6.02
CA ARG A 223 -20.85 5.97 -4.87
C ARG A 223 -20.05 4.74 -5.29
N LEU A 224 -18.72 4.79 -5.10
CA LEU A 224 -17.82 3.69 -5.41
C LEU A 224 -18.23 2.59 -4.44
N ASP A 225 -19.22 1.81 -4.85
CA ASP A 225 -19.47 0.51 -4.29
C ASP A 225 -18.10 -0.14 -4.33
N ILE A 226 -17.52 -0.36 -3.16
CA ILE A 226 -16.32 -1.16 -2.97
C ILE A 226 -16.48 -2.50 -3.72
N GLY A 227 -17.73 -2.94 -3.94
CA GLY A 227 -18.13 -4.00 -4.86
C GLY A 227 -17.68 -3.85 -6.32
N ILE A 228 -17.51 -2.67 -6.92
CA ILE A 228 -17.08 -2.50 -8.33
C ILE A 228 -15.56 -2.61 -8.51
N ILE A 229 -14.76 -2.14 -7.53
CA ILE A 229 -13.30 -2.37 -7.52
C ILE A 229 -12.99 -3.84 -7.20
N VAL A 230 -13.89 -4.53 -6.50
CA VAL A 230 -13.77 -5.97 -6.24
C VAL A 230 -14.35 -6.82 -7.37
N ALA A 231 -15.43 -6.38 -8.04
CA ALA A 231 -16.08 -7.15 -9.11
C ALA A 231 -15.37 -7.06 -10.47
N ASN A 232 -14.67 -5.96 -10.78
CA ASN A 232 -13.89 -5.86 -12.03
C ASN A 232 -12.54 -6.58 -12.00
N PHE A 233 -12.14 -7.19 -10.86
CA PHE A 233 -10.86 -7.87 -10.69
C PHE A 233 -11.00 -9.38 -10.37
N SER A 234 -12.14 -9.98 -10.72
CA SER A 234 -12.29 -11.45 -10.79
C SER A 234 -12.38 -11.91 -12.24
N PHE A 235 -11.23 -12.01 -12.91
CA PHE A 235 -10.98 -12.92 -14.02
C PHE A 235 -9.54 -13.43 -13.94
#